data_AF-A0A9D9MUM6-F1
#
_entry.id   AF-A0A9D9MUM6-F1
#
_cell.length_a   1.000
_cell.length_b   1.000
_cell.length_c   1.000
_cell.angle_alpha   90.00
_cell.angle_beta   90.00
_cell.angle_gamma   90.00
#
_symmetry.space_group_name_H-M   'P 1'
#
loop_
_entity.id
_entity.type
_entity.pdbx_description
1 polymer ?
#
loop_
_entity_poly.entity_id
_entity_poly.type
_entity_poly.pdbx_seq_one_letter_code
_entity_poly.pdbx_strand_id
1 'polypeptide(L)'
;MTRKILHIVFLFACLSSQAFAQRALDTVDTEIGKVIIYSNKTWALYNPFKFDGIMNARIHKIMTEDQDVPFTLTWNNEVCFTSRNDLSKLKDTIWLCVNDELNDGFSMPTKGIVTSRYGYRSGRYHNGIDIGLNVGDTVYATWSGKVRYAKYNDGGFGNLVILRHNNGLETFHAHLSKFLVYPDQEVKAGDPIGLGGNTGRSFGPHLHFEIRFYDAPMNPEEIIDFDKRFLKNENLFVHKGLFRPGAKPTDYYEEHPAETPTAVTPPPVVVRAPQVKYYQVRSGDTLTEIADRNRTTVSKICSLNGIKPTTVLQVGKSLRVK
;
A
#
# COMPACT_ATOMS: atom_id res chain seq x y z
N MET A 1 -42.10 56.57 -5.53
CA MET A 1 -42.00 55.21 -6.07
C MET A 1 -40.72 55.16 -6.91
N THR A 2 -39.57 54.91 -6.28
CA THR A 2 -38.25 55.01 -6.92
C THR A 2 -37.41 53.81 -6.48
N ARG A 3 -37.32 52.80 -7.36
CA ARG A 3 -36.56 51.57 -7.12
C ARG A 3 -35.06 51.87 -7.28
N LYS A 4 -34.28 51.63 -6.23
CA LYS A 4 -32.81 51.52 -6.30
C LYS A 4 -32.46 50.18 -6.94
N ILE A 5 -31.73 50.22 -8.05
CA ILE A 5 -31.18 49.02 -8.70
C ILE A 5 -29.84 48.73 -8.01
N LEU A 6 -29.78 47.63 -7.27
CA LEU A 6 -28.56 47.09 -6.67
C LEU A 6 -27.81 46.32 -7.76
N HIS A 7 -26.69 46.87 -8.25
CA HIS A 7 -25.76 46.13 -9.12
C HIS A 7 -24.92 45.20 -8.24
N ILE A 8 -25.32 43.93 -8.20
CA ILE A 8 -24.50 42.84 -7.67
C ILE A 8 -23.48 42.50 -8.76
N VAL A 9 -22.25 42.99 -8.59
CA VAL A 9 -21.11 42.55 -9.40
C VAL A 9 -20.71 41.17 -8.88
N PHE A 10 -21.09 40.12 -9.60
CA PHE A 10 -20.49 38.80 -9.44
C PHE A 10 -19.04 38.87 -9.95
N LEU A 11 -18.09 38.97 -9.02
CA LEU A 11 -16.69 38.73 -9.35
C LEU A 11 -16.54 37.23 -9.66
N PHE A 12 -16.42 36.90 -10.95
CA PHE A 12 -15.99 35.58 -11.38
C PHE A 12 -14.58 35.35 -10.82
N ALA A 13 -14.46 34.46 -9.83
CA ALA A 13 -13.18 33.91 -9.43
C ALA A 13 -12.69 33.03 -10.58
N CYS A 14 -11.77 33.56 -11.37
CA CYS A 14 -11.07 32.83 -12.41
C CYS A 14 -10.27 31.72 -11.71
N LEU A 15 -10.70 30.45 -11.87
CA LEU A 15 -9.88 29.29 -11.54
C LEU A 15 -8.68 29.28 -12.49
N SER A 16 -7.62 29.98 -12.12
CA SER A 16 -6.31 29.78 -12.74
C SER A 16 -5.68 28.54 -12.11
N SER A 17 -5.97 27.39 -12.71
CA SER A 17 -5.13 26.20 -12.63
C SER A 17 -3.74 26.55 -13.14
N GLN A 18 -2.78 26.73 -12.23
CA GLN A 18 -1.34 26.51 -12.39
C GLN A 18 -0.61 27.18 -11.22
N ALA A 19 -0.19 26.40 -10.24
CA ALA A 19 0.81 26.83 -9.28
C ALA A 19 1.62 25.62 -8.81
N PHE A 20 2.53 25.24 -9.68
CA PHE A 20 3.67 24.41 -9.36
C PHE A 20 4.65 25.13 -8.43
N ALA A 21 5.13 24.41 -7.40
CA ALA A 21 6.14 24.75 -6.39
C ALA A 21 5.97 26.14 -5.74
N GLN A 22 5.38 26.16 -4.54
CA GLN A 22 5.06 27.37 -3.81
C GLN A 22 5.92 27.49 -2.53
N ARG A 23 7.04 28.22 -2.62
CA ARG A 23 7.95 28.47 -1.49
C ARG A 23 7.36 29.55 -0.58
N ALA A 24 7.28 29.30 0.73
CA ALA A 24 6.97 30.35 1.70
C ALA A 24 8.09 31.41 1.66
N LEU A 25 7.71 32.65 1.37
CA LEU A 25 8.61 33.79 1.33
C LEU A 25 8.70 34.46 2.71
N ASP A 26 7.55 34.64 3.35
CA ASP A 26 7.45 35.41 4.58
C ASP A 26 6.19 35.04 5.37
N THR A 27 6.13 35.49 6.62
CA THR A 27 4.91 35.43 7.45
C THR A 27 4.52 36.81 7.95
N VAL A 28 3.23 37.11 7.92
CA VAL A 28 2.68 38.38 8.39
C VAL A 28 1.61 38.10 9.45
N ASP A 29 1.70 38.78 10.59
CA ASP A 29 0.63 38.73 11.60
C ASP A 29 -0.53 39.63 11.18
N THR A 30 -1.75 39.09 11.17
CA THR A 30 -2.99 39.80 10.77
C THR A 30 -4.10 39.57 11.79
N GLU A 31 -5.19 40.36 11.69
CA GLU A 31 -6.36 40.24 12.58
C GLU A 31 -7.05 38.86 12.51
N ILE A 32 -6.93 38.17 11.37
CA ILE A 32 -7.50 36.84 11.15
C ILE A 32 -6.53 35.70 11.51
N GLY A 33 -5.31 36.03 11.97
CA GLY A 33 -4.26 35.08 12.33
C GLY A 33 -2.95 35.36 11.60
N LYS A 34 -1.93 34.53 11.87
CA LYS A 34 -0.67 34.58 11.13
C LYS A 34 -0.91 34.11 9.70
N VAL A 35 -0.34 34.77 8.71
CA VAL A 35 -0.49 34.46 7.29
C VAL A 35 0.87 34.10 6.71
N ILE A 36 0.95 33.02 5.94
CA ILE A 36 2.13 32.64 5.15
C ILE A 36 1.95 33.23 3.75
N ILE A 37 2.93 34.01 3.29
CA ILE A 37 3.00 34.54 1.93
C ILE A 37 3.92 33.65 1.12
N TYR A 38 3.52 33.30 -0.10
CA TYR A 38 4.29 32.42 -0.94
C TYR A 38 4.81 33.05 -2.23
N SER A 39 5.75 32.38 -2.88
CA SER A 39 6.50 32.86 -4.05
C SER A 39 5.65 33.13 -5.28
N ASN A 40 4.47 32.54 -5.37
CA ASN A 40 3.49 32.79 -6.43
C ASN A 40 2.49 33.90 -6.10
N LYS A 41 2.75 34.70 -5.06
CA LYS A 41 1.89 35.79 -4.58
C LYS A 41 0.52 35.34 -4.05
N THR A 42 0.36 34.05 -3.75
CA THR A 42 -0.79 33.57 -2.97
C THR A 42 -0.43 33.53 -1.48
N TRP A 43 -1.42 33.32 -0.63
CA TRP A 43 -1.29 33.32 0.82
C TRP A 43 -2.15 32.23 1.45
N ALA A 44 -1.77 31.77 2.65
CA ALA A 44 -2.58 30.88 3.47
C ALA A 44 -2.53 31.31 4.94
N LEU A 45 -3.62 31.10 5.68
CA LEU A 45 -3.62 31.22 7.13
C LEU A 45 -2.68 30.16 7.72
N TYR A 46 -1.72 30.62 8.53
CA TYR A 46 -0.91 29.77 9.38
C TYR A 46 -1.84 29.01 10.30
N ASN A 47 -1.96 27.71 10.04
CA ASN A 47 -2.77 26.83 10.85
C ASN A 47 -1.89 26.26 11.99
N PRO A 48 -2.15 26.62 13.26
CA PRO A 48 -1.38 26.09 14.40
C PRO A 48 -1.70 24.62 14.71
N PHE A 49 -2.73 24.02 14.08
CA PHE A 49 -2.93 22.57 14.11
C PHE A 49 -1.79 21.90 13.34
N LYS A 50 -0.69 21.68 14.06
CA LYS A 50 0.45 20.92 13.60
C LYS A 50 -0.07 19.52 13.30
N PHE A 51 -0.10 19.18 12.01
CA PHE A 51 -0.34 17.83 11.57
C PHE A 51 0.54 16.88 12.38
N ASP A 52 -0.09 15.92 13.04
CA ASP A 52 0.56 14.96 13.94
C ASP A 52 1.40 13.91 13.19
N GLY A 53 1.32 13.90 11.86
CA GLY A 53 2.01 12.96 11.01
C GLY A 53 1.20 11.74 10.64
N ILE A 54 -0.03 11.59 11.15
CA ILE A 54 -0.83 10.39 11.05
C ILE A 54 -1.89 10.59 9.97
N MET A 55 -1.61 10.05 8.77
CA MET A 55 -2.57 10.06 7.66
C MET A 55 -3.67 9.00 7.82
N ASN A 56 -3.37 7.89 8.51
CA ASN A 56 -4.29 6.79 8.70
C ASN A 56 -4.25 6.29 10.15
N ALA A 57 -5.20 6.77 10.96
CA ALA A 57 -5.25 6.46 12.39
C ALA A 57 -5.43 4.96 12.67
N ARG A 58 -6.19 4.23 11.83
CA ARG A 58 -6.40 2.78 11.99
C ARG A 58 -5.09 2.03 11.84
N ILE A 59 -4.36 2.29 10.75
CA ILE A 59 -3.08 1.64 10.49
C ILE A 59 -2.04 2.07 11.51
N HIS A 60 -2.04 3.34 11.91
CA HIS A 60 -1.15 3.83 12.94
C HIS A 60 -1.29 3.05 14.23
N LYS A 61 -2.52 2.95 14.74
CA LYS A 61 -2.84 2.17 15.94
C LYS A 61 -2.40 0.71 15.83
N ILE A 62 -2.75 0.04 14.73
CA ILE A 62 -2.37 -1.36 14.50
C ILE A 62 -0.86 -1.54 14.60
N MET A 63 -0.09 -0.60 14.06
CA MET A 63 1.37 -0.68 13.98
C MET A 63 2.08 -0.27 15.28
N THR A 64 1.52 0.66 16.05
CA THR A 64 2.14 1.18 17.28
C THR A 64 1.67 0.48 18.55
N GLU A 65 0.45 -0.04 18.57
CA GLU A 65 -0.19 -0.57 19.79
C GLU A 65 -0.49 -2.08 19.70
N ASP A 66 -0.91 -2.59 18.54
CA ASP A 66 -1.42 -3.96 18.42
C ASP A 66 -0.35 -5.00 18.03
N GLN A 67 0.88 -4.56 17.74
CA GLN A 67 2.02 -5.44 17.44
C GLN A 67 2.77 -5.85 18.71
N ASP A 68 3.40 -7.02 18.68
CA ASP A 68 4.23 -7.49 19.80
C ASP A 68 5.46 -6.58 20.03
N VAL A 69 5.98 -5.96 18.96
CA VAL A 69 6.96 -4.88 19.01
C VAL A 69 6.38 -3.67 18.28
N PRO A 70 6.25 -2.50 18.94
CA PRO A 70 5.75 -1.29 18.30
C PRO A 70 6.63 -0.84 17.13
N PHE A 71 5.98 -0.51 16.01
CA PHE A 71 6.62 0.12 14.87
C PHE A 71 6.48 1.63 14.94
N THR A 72 7.43 2.37 14.39
CA THR A 72 7.45 3.84 14.44
C THR A 72 7.44 4.41 13.03
N LEU A 73 6.72 5.50 12.82
CA LEU A 73 6.78 6.25 11.57
C LEU A 73 6.50 7.72 11.87
N THR A 74 7.56 8.49 12.08
CA THR A 74 7.43 9.90 12.47
C THR A 74 7.27 10.80 11.24
N TRP A 75 6.67 11.96 11.43
CA TRP A 75 6.61 13.01 10.41
C TRP A 75 7.85 13.89 10.52
N ASN A 76 8.68 13.86 9.48
CA ASN A 76 9.90 14.65 9.42
C ASN A 76 10.22 14.97 7.96
N ASN A 77 10.40 16.25 7.67
CA ASN A 77 10.59 16.77 6.31
C ASN A 77 12.06 16.86 5.91
N GLU A 78 12.97 16.56 6.83
CA GLU A 78 14.41 16.74 6.69
C GLU A 78 15.15 15.43 6.41
N VAL A 79 14.60 14.29 6.83
CA VAL A 79 15.25 12.98 6.70
C VAL A 79 14.50 12.08 5.73
N CYS A 80 15.25 11.32 4.92
CA CYS A 80 14.68 10.41 3.93
C CYS A 80 13.96 9.22 4.57
N PHE A 81 14.50 8.67 5.66
CA PHE A 81 13.91 7.55 6.41
C PHE A 81 13.72 7.99 7.85
N THR A 82 12.51 7.84 8.39
CA THR A 82 12.18 8.28 9.74
C THR A 82 12.17 7.14 10.76
N SER A 83 12.36 5.91 10.30
CA SER A 83 12.33 4.70 11.09
C SER A 83 13.30 3.64 10.57
N ARG A 84 13.56 2.62 11.39
CA ARG A 84 14.30 1.40 11.03
C ARG A 84 13.50 0.16 11.43
N ASN A 85 12.25 0.14 10.97
CA ASN A 85 11.33 -0.93 11.27
C ASN A 85 11.78 -2.26 10.66
N ASP A 86 11.63 -3.34 11.42
CA ASP A 86 11.87 -4.70 10.95
C ASP A 86 10.53 -5.39 10.71
N LEU A 87 9.98 -5.20 9.51
CA LEU A 87 8.66 -5.74 9.16
C LEU A 87 8.62 -7.26 9.01
N SER A 88 9.75 -7.96 9.17
CA SER A 88 9.73 -9.41 9.32
C SER A 88 9.03 -9.86 10.62
N LYS A 89 8.92 -8.93 11.60
CA LYS A 89 8.28 -9.12 12.91
C LYS A 89 6.80 -8.74 12.94
N LEU A 90 6.17 -8.46 11.79
CA LEU A 90 4.72 -8.29 11.73
C LEU A 90 4.03 -9.52 12.30
N LYS A 91 3.14 -9.29 13.27
CA LYS A 91 2.41 -10.34 14.00
C LYS A 91 1.41 -11.06 13.11
N ASP A 92 0.62 -10.30 12.37
CA ASP A 92 -0.44 -10.80 11.49
C ASP A 92 -0.51 -9.98 10.20
N THR A 93 -1.37 -10.42 9.28
CA THR A 93 -1.68 -9.76 8.03
C THR A 93 -2.54 -8.53 8.29
N ILE A 94 -2.14 -7.39 7.74
CA ILE A 94 -2.85 -6.12 7.84
C ILE A 94 -3.56 -5.85 6.52
N TRP A 95 -4.86 -5.67 6.56
CA TRP A 95 -5.62 -5.23 5.40
C TRP A 95 -5.51 -3.72 5.20
N LEU A 96 -5.11 -3.29 4.00
CA LEU A 96 -5.13 -1.91 3.51
C LEU A 96 -6.12 -1.78 2.36
N CYS A 97 -6.93 -0.73 2.40
CA CYS A 97 -7.67 -0.27 1.22
C CYS A 97 -6.74 0.68 0.45
N VAL A 98 -6.21 0.22 -0.69
CA VAL A 98 -5.27 1.00 -1.50
C VAL A 98 -5.98 2.00 -2.42
N ASN A 99 -7.26 1.80 -2.69
CA ASN A 99 -8.08 2.71 -3.49
C ASN A 99 -9.45 2.87 -2.83
N ASP A 100 -9.68 4.03 -2.22
CA ASP A 100 -10.96 4.38 -1.62
C ASP A 100 -11.69 5.35 -2.56
N GLU A 101 -12.90 5.00 -3.00
CA GLU A 101 -13.74 5.87 -3.83
C GLU A 101 -14.02 7.22 -3.14
N LEU A 102 -14.00 7.27 -1.81
CA LEU A 102 -14.22 8.48 -1.01
C LEU A 102 -12.94 9.31 -0.82
N ASN A 103 -11.77 8.67 -0.85
CA ASN A 103 -10.48 9.27 -0.53
C ASN A 103 -9.43 8.85 -1.55
N ASP A 104 -9.66 9.24 -2.81
CA ASP A 104 -8.61 9.53 -3.77
C ASP A 104 -8.17 8.40 -4.68
N GLY A 105 -8.80 8.38 -5.86
CA GLY A 105 -8.52 7.46 -6.95
C GLY A 105 -7.03 7.33 -7.31
N PHE A 106 -6.72 6.34 -8.13
CA PHE A 106 -5.35 6.04 -8.53
C PHE A 106 -4.91 6.78 -9.80
N SER A 107 -3.65 7.22 -9.85
CA SER A 107 -2.99 7.66 -11.08
C SER A 107 -1.62 7.00 -11.22
N MET A 108 -1.24 6.67 -12.46
CA MET A 108 0.15 6.27 -12.73
C MET A 108 1.12 7.43 -12.43
N PRO A 109 2.30 7.16 -11.84
CA PRO A 109 3.28 8.21 -11.54
C PRO A 109 3.92 8.81 -12.80
N THR A 110 3.94 8.08 -13.91
CA THR A 110 4.38 8.54 -15.23
C THR A 110 3.78 7.66 -16.34
N LYS A 111 3.86 8.12 -17.59
CA LYS A 111 3.36 7.41 -18.79
C LYS A 111 4.38 6.44 -19.39
N GLY A 112 5.56 6.32 -18.80
CA GLY A 112 6.65 5.47 -19.26
C GLY A 112 6.38 3.97 -19.18
N ILE A 113 7.34 3.18 -19.69
CA ILE A 113 7.37 1.72 -19.52
C ILE A 113 8.39 1.34 -18.44
N VAL A 114 8.18 0.21 -17.79
CA VAL A 114 9.14 -0.33 -16.83
C VAL A 114 10.42 -0.75 -17.55
N THR A 115 11.56 -0.20 -17.13
CA THR A 115 12.89 -0.51 -17.67
C THR A 115 13.72 -1.36 -16.71
N SER A 116 13.44 -1.30 -15.41
CA SER A 116 14.01 -2.21 -14.42
C SER A 116 13.03 -2.49 -13.28
N ARG A 117 12.89 -3.77 -12.92
CA ARG A 117 11.97 -4.21 -11.87
C ARG A 117 12.61 -4.19 -10.48
N TYR A 118 11.77 -4.27 -9.45
CA TYR A 118 12.15 -4.48 -8.06
C TYR A 118 12.89 -5.82 -7.89
N GLY A 119 13.84 -5.88 -6.96
CA GLY A 119 14.52 -7.12 -6.58
C GLY A 119 16.05 -7.06 -6.72
N TYR A 120 16.70 -8.22 -6.61
CA TYR A 120 18.16 -8.30 -6.61
C TYR A 120 18.73 -8.15 -8.02
N ARG A 121 19.64 -7.18 -8.22
CA ARG A 121 20.37 -6.96 -9.48
C ARG A 121 21.82 -6.58 -9.23
N SER A 122 22.75 -7.19 -9.97
CA SER A 122 24.17 -6.80 -9.98
C SER A 122 24.80 -6.65 -8.58
N GLY A 123 24.51 -7.59 -7.67
CA GLY A 123 25.07 -7.60 -6.32
C GLY A 123 24.33 -6.75 -5.29
N ARG A 124 23.25 -6.03 -5.67
CA ARG A 124 22.51 -5.11 -4.79
C ARG A 124 20.99 -5.22 -4.98
N TYR A 125 20.25 -4.92 -3.93
CA TYR A 125 18.79 -4.84 -4.02
C TYR A 125 18.34 -3.53 -4.64
N HIS A 126 17.42 -3.64 -5.60
CA HIS A 126 16.67 -2.54 -6.16
C HIS A 126 15.33 -2.44 -5.43
N ASN A 127 15.18 -1.42 -4.59
CA ASN A 127 14.04 -1.27 -3.68
C ASN A 127 12.79 -0.70 -4.34
N GLY A 128 12.85 -0.40 -5.63
CA GLY A 128 11.75 0.16 -6.41
C GLY A 128 11.74 -0.36 -7.84
N ILE A 129 11.06 0.39 -8.70
CA ILE A 129 10.98 0.14 -10.13
C ILE A 129 11.48 1.37 -10.88
N ASP A 130 12.26 1.13 -11.93
CA ASP A 130 12.71 2.18 -12.84
C ASP A 130 11.74 2.23 -14.02
N ILE A 131 11.18 3.41 -14.28
CA ILE A 131 10.20 3.67 -15.35
C ILE A 131 10.82 4.69 -16.30
N GLY A 132 10.95 4.32 -17.57
CA GLY A 132 11.57 5.16 -18.59
C GLY A 132 10.79 6.46 -18.81
N LEU A 133 11.49 7.60 -18.82
CA LEU A 133 10.94 8.91 -19.15
C LEU A 133 12.02 9.79 -19.76
N ASN A 134 11.63 10.92 -20.36
CA ASN A 134 12.56 11.96 -20.76
C ASN A 134 12.74 12.99 -19.65
N VAL A 135 13.90 13.63 -19.61
CA VAL A 135 14.12 14.79 -18.73
C VAL A 135 13.07 15.86 -19.05
N GLY A 136 12.33 16.30 -18.04
CA GLY A 136 11.25 17.28 -18.20
C GLY A 136 9.84 16.68 -18.32
N ASP A 137 9.70 15.35 -18.49
CA ASP A 137 8.38 14.71 -18.46
C ASP A 137 7.73 14.90 -17.08
N THR A 138 6.41 15.10 -17.04
CA THR A 138 5.72 15.29 -15.76
C THR A 138 5.61 13.99 -14.96
N VAL A 139 5.94 14.06 -13.67
CA VAL A 139 5.73 13.01 -12.68
C VAL A 139 4.55 13.40 -11.79
N TYR A 140 3.67 12.44 -11.49
CA TYR A 140 2.39 12.66 -10.83
C TYR A 140 2.31 11.94 -9.49
N ALA A 141 1.51 12.46 -8.56
CA ALA A 141 1.16 11.78 -7.32
C ALA A 141 0.33 10.53 -7.62
N THR A 142 0.75 9.38 -7.09
CA THR A 142 0.08 8.09 -7.35
C THR A 142 -1.28 7.99 -6.66
N TRP A 143 -1.34 8.48 -5.43
CA TRP A 143 -2.54 8.67 -4.62
C TRP A 143 -2.51 10.06 -4.00
N SER A 144 -3.65 10.57 -3.53
CA SER A 144 -3.63 11.78 -2.73
C SER A 144 -2.93 11.56 -1.40
N GLY A 145 -2.48 12.66 -0.83
CA GLY A 145 -1.84 12.64 0.47
C GLY A 145 -1.10 13.93 0.71
N LYS A 146 -0.05 13.84 1.51
CA LYS A 146 0.75 14.98 1.92
C LYS A 146 2.22 14.75 1.61
N VAL A 147 2.86 15.77 1.05
CA VAL A 147 4.29 15.77 0.75
C VAL A 147 5.06 15.77 2.07
N ARG A 148 5.78 14.69 2.34
CA ARG A 148 6.66 14.62 3.51
C ARG A 148 8.02 15.22 3.19
N TYR A 149 8.58 14.89 2.04
CA TYR A 149 9.95 15.26 1.68
C TYR A 149 10.00 15.74 0.23
N ALA A 150 10.71 16.83 -0.04
CA ALA A 150 10.94 17.35 -1.39
C ALA A 150 12.29 18.09 -1.43
N LYS A 151 13.39 17.32 -1.47
CA LYS A 151 14.76 17.85 -1.37
C LYS A 151 15.75 17.00 -2.18
N TYR A 152 16.94 17.53 -2.42
CA TYR A 152 18.05 16.74 -2.95
C TYR A 152 18.56 15.77 -1.88
N ASN A 153 18.78 14.52 -2.27
CA ASN A 153 19.25 13.44 -1.43
C ASN A 153 20.57 12.88 -1.97
N ASP A 154 21.64 13.03 -1.18
CA ASP A 154 22.99 12.56 -1.51
C ASP A 154 23.17 11.04 -1.38
N GLY A 155 22.18 10.32 -0.85
CA GLY A 155 22.18 8.86 -0.67
C GLY A 155 21.97 8.07 -1.97
N GLY A 156 21.84 8.75 -3.10
CA GLY A 156 21.71 8.15 -4.43
C GLY A 156 20.41 8.52 -5.15
N PHE A 157 19.36 8.95 -4.44
CA PHE A 157 18.08 9.32 -5.06
C PHE A 157 18.15 10.62 -5.87
N GLY A 158 19.09 11.53 -5.58
CA GLY A 158 19.10 12.84 -6.21
C GLY A 158 17.91 13.67 -5.74
N ASN A 159 17.26 14.42 -6.64
CA ASN A 159 16.02 15.10 -6.28
C ASN A 159 14.90 14.08 -6.01
N LEU A 160 14.42 14.06 -4.77
CA LEU A 160 13.45 13.09 -4.28
C LEU A 160 12.20 13.78 -3.73
N VAL A 161 11.03 13.31 -4.16
CA VAL A 161 9.74 13.63 -3.53
C VAL A 161 9.19 12.38 -2.84
N ILE A 162 8.82 12.51 -1.56
CA ILE A 162 8.16 11.46 -0.78
C ILE A 162 6.77 11.95 -0.39
N LEU A 163 5.76 11.16 -0.74
CA LEU A 163 4.36 11.41 -0.37
C LEU A 163 3.91 10.38 0.65
N ARG A 164 3.19 10.81 1.69
CA ARG A 164 2.46 9.91 2.60
C ARG A 164 0.98 9.98 2.30
N HIS A 165 0.34 8.83 2.16
CA HIS A 165 -1.01 8.72 1.63
C HIS A 165 -2.02 8.33 2.70
N ASN A 166 -3.29 8.63 2.42
CA ASN A 166 -4.44 8.26 3.26
C ASN A 166 -4.58 6.74 3.43
N ASN A 167 -4.12 5.95 2.45
CA ASN A 167 -4.11 4.49 2.51
C ASN A 167 -3.01 3.88 3.42
N GLY A 168 -2.16 4.72 4.03
CA GLY A 168 -1.11 4.30 4.95
C GLY A 168 0.23 3.96 4.29
N LEU A 169 0.35 4.10 2.97
CA LEU A 169 1.60 3.91 2.23
C LEU A 169 2.38 5.22 2.06
N GLU A 170 3.69 5.12 1.83
CA GLU A 170 4.49 6.19 1.26
C GLU A 170 4.95 5.84 -0.17
N THR A 171 5.02 6.84 -1.05
CA THR A 171 5.60 6.69 -2.39
C THR A 171 6.81 7.59 -2.55
N PHE A 172 7.86 7.07 -3.19
CA PHE A 172 9.13 7.77 -3.43
C PHE A 172 9.28 8.00 -4.93
N HIS A 173 9.61 9.22 -5.32
CA HIS A 173 9.80 9.64 -6.71
C HIS A 173 11.16 10.30 -6.85
N ALA A 174 12.14 9.53 -7.33
CA ALA A 174 13.54 9.94 -7.35
C ALA A 174 14.06 10.30 -8.75
N HIS A 175 15.31 10.75 -8.80
CA HIS A 175 16.03 11.19 -9.98
C HIS A 175 15.41 12.38 -10.72
N LEU A 176 14.53 13.14 -10.06
CA LEU A 176 13.81 14.25 -10.66
C LEU A 176 14.77 15.37 -11.13
N SER A 177 14.36 16.14 -12.13
CA SER A 177 15.09 17.35 -12.54
C SER A 177 14.63 18.58 -11.78
N LYS A 178 13.36 18.62 -11.37
CA LYS A 178 12.74 19.77 -10.70
C LYS A 178 11.62 19.33 -9.75
N PHE A 179 11.56 19.96 -8.58
CA PHE A 179 10.41 19.87 -7.69
C PHE A 179 9.29 20.79 -8.15
N LEU A 180 8.07 20.27 -8.07
CA LEU A 180 6.85 20.98 -8.41
C LEU A 180 5.92 21.08 -7.19
N VAL A 181 6.39 20.59 -6.04
CA VAL A 181 5.74 20.62 -4.73
C VAL A 181 6.76 20.93 -3.63
N TYR A 182 6.29 21.14 -2.41
CA TYR A 182 7.10 21.41 -1.22
C TYR A 182 6.57 20.61 -0.01
N PRO A 183 7.38 20.42 1.05
CA PRO A 183 6.94 19.68 2.23
C PRO A 183 5.68 20.29 2.88
N ASP A 184 4.87 19.44 3.49
CA ASP A 184 3.55 19.72 4.07
C ASP A 184 2.46 20.15 3.07
N GLN A 185 2.74 20.19 1.77
CA GLN A 185 1.71 20.41 0.75
C GLN A 185 0.80 19.19 0.63
N GLU A 186 -0.52 19.40 0.61
CA GLU A 186 -1.48 18.37 0.22
C GLU A 186 -1.56 18.28 -1.31
N VAL A 187 -1.63 17.05 -1.82
CA VAL A 187 -1.72 16.76 -3.24
C VAL A 187 -2.83 15.77 -3.49
N LYS A 188 -3.49 15.90 -4.64
CA LYS A 188 -4.45 14.93 -5.13
C LYS A 188 -3.79 13.88 -6.01
N ALA A 189 -4.37 12.69 -6.11
CA ALA A 189 -3.94 11.72 -7.09
C ALA A 189 -4.00 12.31 -8.51
N GLY A 190 -2.94 12.08 -9.28
CA GLY A 190 -2.79 12.70 -10.60
C GLY A 190 -2.34 14.16 -10.58
N ASP A 191 -2.16 14.77 -9.40
CA ASP A 191 -1.52 16.09 -9.34
C ASP A 191 -0.05 15.95 -9.73
N PRO A 192 0.44 16.83 -10.60
CA PRO A 192 1.85 16.90 -10.91
C PRO A 192 2.74 17.26 -9.69
N ILE A 193 3.80 16.49 -9.44
CA ILE A 193 4.69 16.63 -8.26
C ILE A 193 6.16 16.89 -8.58
N GLY A 194 6.59 16.62 -9.80
CA GLY A 194 7.95 16.84 -10.23
C GLY A 194 8.11 16.72 -11.73
N LEU A 195 9.30 17.05 -12.22
CA LEU A 195 9.72 16.73 -13.58
C LEU A 195 10.75 15.61 -13.55
N GLY A 196 10.60 14.64 -14.46
CA GLY A 196 11.55 13.56 -14.68
C GLY A 196 12.95 14.09 -14.98
N GLY A 197 13.97 13.33 -14.61
CA GLY A 197 15.34 13.78 -14.68
C GLY A 197 16.36 12.65 -14.72
N ASN A 198 17.58 12.99 -14.33
CA ASN A 198 18.71 12.08 -14.25
C ASN A 198 19.65 12.47 -13.08
N THR A 199 19.08 12.99 -11.98
CA THR A 199 19.88 13.46 -10.84
C THR A 199 20.24 12.32 -9.88
N GLY A 200 21.24 12.52 -9.03
CA GLY A 200 21.72 11.48 -8.12
C GLY A 200 22.48 10.37 -8.85
N ARG A 201 22.37 9.13 -8.34
CA ARG A 201 23.04 7.96 -8.90
C ARG A 201 22.14 7.30 -9.95
N SER A 202 22.18 7.81 -11.17
CA SER A 202 21.39 7.32 -12.30
C SER A 202 22.26 7.17 -13.56
N PHE A 203 22.03 6.12 -14.36
CA PHE A 203 22.76 5.85 -15.61
C PHE A 203 22.13 6.49 -16.84
N GLY A 204 20.88 6.96 -16.74
CA GLY A 204 20.14 7.60 -17.83
C GLY A 204 18.76 8.05 -17.35
N PRO A 205 18.05 8.90 -18.10
CA PRO A 205 16.77 9.45 -17.65
C PRO A 205 15.71 8.37 -17.36
N HIS A 206 15.22 8.36 -16.12
CA HIS A 206 14.12 7.50 -15.66
C HIS A 206 13.52 8.04 -14.35
N LEU A 207 12.33 7.56 -14.00
CA LEU A 207 11.80 7.68 -12.64
C LEU A 207 12.17 6.43 -11.87
N HIS A 208 12.89 6.57 -10.77
CA HIS A 208 12.96 5.50 -9.77
C HIS A 208 11.81 5.68 -8.79
N PHE A 209 10.88 4.73 -8.80
CA PHE A 209 9.63 4.74 -8.05
C PHE A 209 9.61 3.64 -7.00
N GLU A 210 9.38 4.00 -5.73
CA GLU A 210 9.18 3.02 -4.67
C GLU A 210 7.82 3.18 -4.01
N ILE A 211 7.26 2.04 -3.54
CA ILE A 211 6.17 2.02 -2.57
C ILE A 211 6.73 1.46 -1.27
N ARG A 212 6.47 2.16 -0.17
CA ARG A 212 6.93 1.77 1.16
C ARG A 212 5.77 1.70 2.13
N PHE A 213 5.85 0.75 3.07
CA PHE A 213 4.99 0.70 4.24
C PHE A 213 5.90 0.84 5.47
N TYR A 214 5.69 1.87 6.28
CA TYR A 214 6.50 2.09 7.49
C TYR A 214 8.03 2.10 7.22
N ASP A 215 8.45 2.86 6.19
CA ASP A 215 9.79 2.94 5.60
C ASP A 215 10.38 1.66 4.97
N ALA A 216 9.72 0.51 5.11
CA ALA A 216 10.18 -0.70 4.45
C ALA A 216 9.69 -0.74 2.99
N PRO A 217 10.60 -0.92 2.01
CA PRO A 217 10.22 -1.02 0.61
C PRO A 217 9.55 -2.35 0.31
N MET A 218 8.51 -2.28 -0.51
CA MET A 218 7.83 -3.45 -1.09
C MET A 218 7.85 -3.34 -2.60
N ASN A 219 7.64 -4.47 -3.27
CA ASN A 219 7.53 -4.47 -4.71
C ASN A 219 6.29 -3.67 -5.17
N PRO A 220 6.43 -2.58 -5.94
CA PRO A 220 5.29 -1.80 -6.42
C PRO A 220 4.29 -2.63 -7.26
N GLU A 221 4.75 -3.72 -7.86
CA GLU A 221 3.91 -4.64 -8.61
C GLU A 221 3.02 -5.55 -7.74
N GLU A 222 3.11 -5.53 -6.41
CA GLU A 222 2.05 -6.13 -5.57
C GLU A 222 0.72 -5.37 -5.72
N ILE A 223 0.79 -4.08 -6.09
CA ILE A 223 -0.34 -3.16 -6.09
C ILE A 223 -0.71 -2.73 -7.50
N ILE A 224 0.29 -2.46 -8.36
CA ILE A 224 0.09 -1.85 -9.67
C ILE A 224 0.44 -2.86 -10.78
N ASP A 225 -0.44 -3.01 -11.77
CA ASP A 225 -0.11 -3.62 -13.05
C ASP A 225 0.46 -2.51 -13.96
N PHE A 226 1.78 -2.39 -14.04
CA PHE A 226 2.42 -1.29 -14.79
C PHE A 226 2.24 -1.42 -16.31
N ASP A 227 2.03 -2.63 -16.82
CA ASP A 227 1.81 -2.87 -18.24
C ASP A 227 0.40 -2.40 -18.63
N LYS A 228 -0.60 -2.71 -17.81
CA LYS A 228 -2.00 -2.30 -18.04
C LYS A 228 -2.38 -0.97 -17.40
N ARG A 229 -1.52 -0.40 -16.56
CA ARG A 229 -1.64 0.93 -15.92
C ARG A 229 -2.84 1.08 -15.00
N PHE A 230 -3.14 0.05 -14.22
CA PHE A 230 -4.21 0.06 -13.22
C PHE A 230 -3.81 -0.68 -11.95
N LEU A 231 -4.61 -0.52 -10.88
CA LEU A 231 -4.44 -1.29 -9.65
C LEU A 231 -4.89 -2.74 -9.79
N LYS A 232 -4.03 -3.68 -9.40
CA LYS A 232 -4.35 -5.12 -9.45
C LYS A 232 -5.57 -5.47 -8.59
N ASN A 233 -5.71 -4.79 -7.45
CA ASN A 233 -6.84 -4.89 -6.54
C ASN A 233 -6.97 -3.60 -5.73
N GLU A 234 -8.17 -3.28 -5.26
CA GLU A 234 -8.42 -2.18 -4.30
C GLU A 234 -7.93 -2.51 -2.89
N ASN A 235 -7.67 -3.80 -2.62
CA ASN A 235 -7.27 -4.33 -1.33
C ASN A 235 -5.84 -4.86 -1.40
N LEU A 236 -5.02 -4.48 -0.43
CA LEU A 236 -3.69 -5.03 -0.20
C LEU A 236 -3.66 -5.71 1.18
N PHE A 237 -3.21 -6.95 1.22
CA PHE A 237 -2.96 -7.69 2.45
C PHE A 237 -1.48 -7.63 2.77
N VAL A 238 -1.09 -6.77 3.69
CA VAL A 238 0.31 -6.57 4.09
C VAL A 238 0.71 -7.64 5.11
N HIS A 239 1.67 -8.48 4.76
CA HIS A 239 2.23 -9.50 5.65
C HIS A 239 3.76 -9.47 5.58
N LYS A 240 4.42 -10.08 6.58
CA LYS A 240 5.89 -10.13 6.68
C LYS A 240 6.64 -10.67 5.45
N GLY A 241 5.95 -11.44 4.59
CA GLY A 241 6.53 -12.01 3.37
C GLY A 241 6.88 -10.95 2.31
N LEU A 242 6.14 -9.84 2.28
CA LEU A 242 6.34 -8.76 1.30
C LEU A 242 7.68 -8.01 1.44
N PHE A 243 8.33 -8.14 2.60
CA PHE A 243 9.54 -7.39 2.95
C PHE A 243 10.80 -8.25 2.98
N ARG A 244 10.72 -9.48 2.47
CA ARG A 244 11.89 -10.37 2.35
C ARG A 244 12.79 -9.91 1.21
N PRO A 245 14.11 -10.02 1.34
CA PRO A 245 15.02 -9.72 0.24
C PRO A 245 14.69 -10.58 -0.98
N GLY A 246 14.32 -9.95 -2.11
CA GLY A 246 13.99 -10.63 -3.35
C GLY A 246 12.52 -10.97 -3.53
N ALA A 247 11.64 -10.44 -2.66
CA ALA A 247 10.21 -10.67 -2.74
C ALA A 247 9.65 -10.32 -4.14
N LYS A 248 8.91 -11.25 -4.73
CA LYS A 248 8.27 -11.09 -6.05
C LYS A 248 6.77 -10.89 -5.91
N PRO A 249 6.14 -10.20 -6.88
CA PRO A 249 4.69 -10.12 -6.97
C PRO A 249 4.18 -11.54 -7.01
N THR A 250 3.41 -11.97 -6.01
CA THR A 250 2.87 -13.34 -5.79
C THR A 250 3.60 -14.31 -4.86
N ASP A 251 4.59 -13.89 -4.07
CA ASP A 251 5.16 -14.74 -2.98
C ASP A 251 4.13 -15.14 -1.90
N TYR A 252 2.91 -14.60 -1.97
CA TYR A 252 1.73 -15.01 -1.19
C TYR A 252 1.17 -16.40 -1.61
N TYR A 253 1.39 -16.83 -2.86
CA TYR A 253 0.86 -18.10 -3.41
C TYR A 253 1.93 -19.13 -3.81
N GLU A 254 3.21 -18.75 -3.85
CA GLU A 254 4.27 -19.76 -3.81
C GLU A 254 4.32 -20.31 -2.39
N GLU A 255 3.63 -21.43 -2.17
CA GLU A 255 3.77 -22.29 -0.99
C GLU A 255 5.24 -22.37 -0.62
N HIS A 256 5.67 -21.65 0.41
CA HIS A 256 6.97 -21.91 1.00
C HIS A 256 6.85 -23.31 1.63
N PRO A 257 7.56 -24.34 1.12
CA PRO A 257 7.67 -25.58 1.84
C PRO A 257 8.38 -25.24 3.15
N ALA A 258 7.88 -25.75 4.26
CA ALA A 258 8.56 -25.64 5.54
C ALA A 258 10.05 -26.03 5.37
N GLU A 259 10.94 -25.18 5.88
CA GLU A 259 12.40 -25.36 5.81
C GLU A 259 12.79 -26.80 6.19
N THR A 260 13.48 -27.50 5.27
CA THR A 260 14.03 -28.83 5.54
C THR A 260 15.49 -28.67 5.98
N PRO A 261 15.91 -29.19 7.15
CA PRO A 261 17.33 -29.26 7.50
C PRO A 261 18.04 -30.32 6.64
N THR A 262 19.08 -29.89 5.92
CA THR A 262 20.20 -30.64 5.30
C THR A 262 19.97 -32.03 4.70
N ALA A 263 20.41 -32.13 3.44
CA ALA A 263 20.35 -33.27 2.54
C ALA A 263 20.72 -34.64 3.14
N VAL A 264 19.75 -35.54 3.10
CA VAL A 264 19.97 -36.96 2.86
C VAL A 264 19.07 -37.35 1.69
N THR A 265 19.65 -38.05 0.73
CA THR A 265 19.16 -38.45 -0.60
C THR A 265 17.64 -38.71 -0.67
N PRO A 266 16.91 -38.19 -1.68
CA PRO A 266 15.46 -38.28 -1.72
C PRO A 266 14.99 -39.74 -1.92
N PRO A 267 14.11 -40.27 -1.06
CA PRO A 267 13.33 -41.45 -1.39
C PRO A 267 12.18 -41.07 -2.34
N PRO A 268 11.55 -42.05 -3.04
CA PRO A 268 10.60 -41.79 -4.13
C PRO A 268 9.32 -41.11 -3.63
N VAL A 269 8.76 -40.24 -4.47
CA VAL A 269 7.43 -39.63 -4.25
C VAL A 269 6.35 -40.70 -4.35
N VAL A 270 5.65 -40.95 -3.23
CA VAL A 270 4.40 -41.71 -3.19
C VAL A 270 3.25 -40.71 -3.08
N VAL A 271 2.43 -40.63 -4.13
CA VAL A 271 1.15 -39.92 -4.12
C VAL A 271 0.22 -40.59 -3.09
N ARG A 272 -0.16 -39.88 -2.01
CA ARG A 272 -1.14 -40.41 -1.04
C ARG A 272 -2.56 -40.08 -1.48
N ALA A 273 -3.34 -41.12 -1.73
CA ALA A 273 -4.76 -41.05 -2.06
C ALA A 273 -5.61 -40.44 -0.90
N PRO A 274 -6.77 -39.83 -1.21
CA PRO A 274 -7.67 -39.27 -0.20
C PRO A 274 -8.11 -40.36 0.80
N GLN A 275 -7.87 -40.11 2.09
CA GLN A 275 -8.18 -41.06 3.15
C GLN A 275 -9.69 -41.02 3.46
N VAL A 276 -10.39 -42.07 3.04
CA VAL A 276 -11.80 -42.29 3.37
C VAL A 276 -11.90 -42.73 4.83
N LYS A 277 -12.70 -42.02 5.64
CA LYS A 277 -12.91 -42.36 7.05
C LYS A 277 -14.33 -42.85 7.27
N TYR A 278 -14.49 -43.98 7.95
CA TYR A 278 -15.77 -44.55 8.37
C TYR A 278 -15.97 -44.46 9.88
N TYR A 279 -17.22 -44.37 10.32
CA TYR A 279 -17.67 -44.37 11.70
C TYR A 279 -18.73 -45.46 11.89
N GLN A 280 -18.57 -46.31 12.90
CA GLN A 280 -19.54 -47.37 13.20
C GLN A 280 -20.59 -46.85 14.19
N VAL A 281 -21.86 -46.87 13.78
CA VAL A 281 -23.00 -46.42 14.59
C VAL A 281 -23.11 -47.24 15.86
N ARG A 282 -23.20 -46.58 17.01
CA ARG A 282 -23.40 -47.18 18.33
C ARG A 282 -24.85 -46.97 18.81
N SER A 283 -25.27 -47.76 19.78
CA SER A 283 -26.59 -47.60 20.39
C SER A 283 -26.70 -46.20 21.02
N GLY A 284 -27.72 -45.45 20.63
CA GLY A 284 -27.97 -44.07 21.09
C GLY A 284 -27.33 -42.96 20.25
N ASP A 285 -26.53 -43.26 19.22
CA ASP A 285 -25.95 -42.21 18.37
C ASP A 285 -27.01 -41.49 17.51
N THR A 286 -26.89 -40.16 17.40
CA THR A 286 -27.61 -39.36 16.40
C THR A 286 -26.68 -38.89 15.27
N LEU A 287 -27.25 -38.61 14.08
CA LEU A 287 -26.46 -38.08 12.95
C LEU A 287 -25.72 -36.78 13.29
N THR A 288 -26.31 -35.94 14.13
CA THR A 288 -25.73 -34.67 14.58
C THR A 288 -24.47 -34.90 15.41
N GLU A 289 -24.54 -35.77 16.42
CA GLU A 289 -23.38 -36.06 17.28
C GLU A 289 -22.25 -36.77 16.52
N ILE A 290 -22.59 -37.63 15.55
CA ILE A 290 -21.60 -38.27 14.67
C ILE A 290 -20.89 -37.23 13.80
N ALA A 291 -21.62 -36.23 13.28
CA ALA A 291 -21.07 -35.16 12.46
C ALA A 291 -20.09 -34.29 13.25
N ASP A 292 -20.49 -33.86 14.45
CA ASP A 292 -19.68 -33.02 15.33
C ASP A 292 -18.38 -33.74 15.76
N ARG A 293 -18.50 -35.02 16.17
CA ARG A 293 -17.36 -35.85 16.57
C ARG A 293 -16.33 -36.05 15.45
N ASN A 294 -16.77 -35.99 14.19
CA ASN A 294 -15.90 -36.20 13.03
C ASN A 294 -15.54 -34.92 12.27
N ARG A 295 -15.89 -33.74 12.83
CA ARG A 295 -15.67 -32.42 12.23
C ARG A 295 -16.20 -32.36 10.78
N THR A 296 -17.43 -32.81 10.59
CA THR A 296 -18.15 -32.79 9.31
C THR A 296 -19.59 -32.33 9.54
N THR A 297 -20.44 -32.31 8.52
CA THR A 297 -21.85 -31.91 8.65
C THR A 297 -22.79 -33.08 8.40
N VAL A 298 -23.99 -33.03 8.99
CA VAL A 298 -25.05 -34.03 8.77
C VAL A 298 -25.35 -34.17 7.27
N SER A 299 -25.42 -33.05 6.55
CA SER A 299 -25.63 -33.02 5.10
C SER A 299 -24.53 -33.76 4.33
N LYS A 300 -23.26 -33.60 4.75
CA LYS A 300 -22.12 -34.28 4.13
C LYS A 300 -22.09 -35.77 4.45
N ILE A 301 -22.45 -36.19 5.67
CA ILE A 301 -22.62 -37.62 5.99
C ILE A 301 -23.77 -38.22 5.17
N CYS A 302 -24.88 -37.50 5.03
CA CYS A 302 -26.03 -37.93 4.25
C CYS A 302 -25.66 -38.14 2.77
N SER A 303 -24.95 -37.18 2.16
CA SER A 303 -24.52 -37.29 0.76
C SER A 303 -23.50 -38.41 0.53
N LEU A 304 -22.56 -38.61 1.45
CA LEU A 304 -21.54 -39.65 1.36
C LEU A 304 -22.10 -41.07 1.51
N ASN A 305 -23.27 -41.24 2.14
CA ASN A 305 -23.86 -42.54 2.43
C ASN A 305 -25.22 -42.77 1.75
N GLY A 306 -25.71 -41.81 0.97
CA GLY A 306 -27.01 -41.90 0.29
C GLY A 306 -28.20 -42.04 1.25
N ILE A 307 -28.13 -41.42 2.43
CA ILE A 307 -29.19 -41.47 3.45
C ILE A 307 -29.82 -40.09 3.65
N LYS A 308 -31.07 -40.07 4.13
CA LYS A 308 -31.78 -38.83 4.49
C LYS A 308 -31.50 -38.48 5.97
N PRO A 309 -31.59 -37.21 6.38
CA PRO A 309 -31.43 -36.80 7.79
C PRO A 309 -32.41 -37.47 8.76
N THR A 310 -33.55 -37.96 8.27
CA THR A 310 -34.57 -38.70 9.02
C THR A 310 -34.40 -40.21 9.00
N THR A 311 -33.33 -40.72 8.40
CA THR A 311 -33.08 -42.16 8.29
C THR A 311 -32.71 -42.73 9.66
N VAL A 312 -33.42 -43.77 10.09
CA VAL A 312 -33.10 -44.49 11.34
C VAL A 312 -31.73 -45.16 11.21
N LEU A 313 -30.81 -44.83 12.12
CA LEU A 313 -29.47 -45.40 12.13
C LEU A 313 -29.48 -46.82 12.71
N GLN A 314 -28.91 -47.77 11.96
CA GLN A 314 -28.77 -49.15 12.42
C GLN A 314 -27.48 -49.30 13.21
N VAL A 315 -27.58 -49.71 14.46
CA VAL A 315 -26.43 -49.97 15.33
C VAL A 315 -25.54 -51.03 14.69
N GLY A 316 -24.24 -50.76 14.65
CA GLY A 316 -23.22 -51.59 14.00
C GLY A 316 -22.94 -51.26 12.54
N LYS A 317 -23.77 -50.43 11.87
CA LYS A 317 -23.56 -50.01 10.49
C LYS A 317 -22.45 -48.96 10.38
N SER A 318 -21.59 -49.09 9.37
CA SER A 318 -20.53 -48.13 9.07
C SER A 318 -21.02 -47.00 8.17
N LEU A 319 -20.80 -45.76 8.59
CA LEU A 319 -21.08 -44.54 7.82
C LEU A 319 -19.78 -43.87 7.42
N ARG A 320 -19.68 -43.47 6.16
CA ARG A 320 -18.58 -42.64 5.66
C ARG A 320 -18.72 -41.21 6.18
N VAL A 321 -17.66 -40.69 6.81
CA VAL A 321 -17.63 -39.35 7.42
C VAL A 321 -16.61 -38.40 6.80
N LYS A 322 -15.67 -38.91 5.99
CA LYS A 322 -14.73 -38.11 5.17
C LYS A 322 -14.50 -38.71 3.78
#